data_AF-A0AAD9QCZ7-F1
#
_entry.id   AF-A0AAD9QCZ7-F1
#
_cell.length_a   1.000
_cell.length_b   1.000
_cell.length_c   1.000
_cell.angle_alpha   90.00
_cell.angle_beta   90.00
_cell.angle_gamma   90.00
#
_symmetry.space_group_name_H-M   'P 1'
#
loop_
_entity.id
_entity.type
_entity.pdbx_description
1 polymer ?
#
loop_
_entity_poly.entity_id
_entity_poly.type
_entity_poly.pdbx_seq_one_letter_code
_entity_poly.pdbx_strand_id
1 'polypeptide(L)'
;MSTVSALLSSSGRKKAVRIFKTPGASLRIDEAAASLECVAPPVLKKVIIPYFDALTAHKNSMAGACLIRFAIVILTFFLIILLAVATTDFCGSVFETQVDHALVGQVMSTVTVLDRFECHLKCIGNNICKSFNVRLDGSNAGQRICELNNKTRQMKPGDFKWKKGSTYFGSLQDIRDSGDSKGDGEYWIDPEKNGNPLKVFCDMTTDGGGWLLVSKYVIDSSSSASKLSVETSYRGVGSYHNNKTFLTKSAMNELWTHLYFTQLRFYCNKQQGRTFHVTTVANSTGEAVVQYFSSQTDDRPVACGSFFRMENDNSRLAGACYKWENGKWGWRSGEDRLYLRAAYIPNGCKWVLSDKYGNKCDTGGVSAGDFWKVFVR
;
A
#
# COMPACT_ATOMS: atom_id res chain seq x y z
N MET A 1 35.37 -6.16 28.79
CA MET A 1 35.04 -6.02 30.23
C MET A 1 35.28 -4.58 30.64
N SER A 2 34.19 -3.86 30.95
CA SER A 2 34.16 -2.72 31.88
C SER A 2 32.79 -2.82 32.56
N THR A 3 32.83 -2.90 33.88
CA THR A 3 31.76 -3.26 34.82
C THR A 3 30.72 -2.13 34.95
N VAL A 4 29.42 -2.46 34.88
CA VAL A 4 28.34 -1.59 35.38
C VAL A 4 27.80 -2.25 36.65
N SER A 5 28.14 -1.68 37.80
CA SER A 5 27.53 -2.06 39.08
C SER A 5 26.13 -1.44 39.18
N ALA A 6 25.12 -2.29 39.39
CA ALA A 6 23.78 -1.87 39.79
C ALA A 6 23.70 -1.87 41.33
N LEU A 7 23.50 -0.71 41.94
CA LEU A 7 23.10 -0.60 43.34
C LEU A 7 21.57 -0.70 43.42
N LEU A 8 21.07 -1.81 43.96
CA LEU A 8 19.67 -2.00 44.34
C LEU A 8 19.48 -1.48 45.78
N SER A 9 18.60 -0.51 45.96
CA SER A 9 18.03 -0.15 47.27
C SER A 9 16.51 -0.35 47.21
N SER A 10 16.02 -1.15 48.16
CA SER A 10 14.62 -1.51 48.34
C SER A 10 13.85 -0.41 49.07
N SER A 11 12.82 0.15 48.43
CA SER A 11 11.48 0.37 49.01
C SER A 11 10.60 1.10 47.98
N GLY A 12 9.30 0.79 48.01
CA GLY A 12 8.35 1.12 46.95
C GLY A 12 8.14 2.61 46.70
N ARG A 13 8.29 3.01 45.43
CA ARG A 13 7.45 3.95 44.65
C ARG A 13 8.11 4.18 43.28
N LYS A 14 7.28 4.33 42.25
CA LYS A 14 7.61 4.61 40.84
C LYS A 14 8.92 5.43 40.68
N LYS A 15 9.89 4.90 39.92
CA LYS A 15 10.95 5.71 39.31
C LYS A 15 11.19 5.30 37.87
N ALA A 16 11.10 6.29 36.99
CA ALA A 16 11.42 6.20 35.58
C ALA A 16 12.90 5.85 35.40
N VAL A 17 13.20 4.85 34.58
CA VAL A 17 14.54 4.65 34.03
C VAL A 17 14.73 5.72 32.95
N ARG A 18 15.50 6.77 33.25
CA ARG A 18 16.02 7.68 32.22
C ARG A 18 17.11 6.95 31.45
N ILE A 19 16.80 6.52 30.23
CA ILE A 19 17.80 6.10 29.26
C ILE A 19 18.41 7.39 28.70
N PHE A 20 19.61 7.76 29.17
CA PHE A 20 20.41 8.77 28.51
C PHE A 20 20.98 8.16 27.22
N LYS A 21 20.54 8.68 26.07
CA LYS A 21 21.14 8.37 24.77
C LYS A 21 22.48 9.10 24.70
N THR A 22 23.58 8.38 24.87
CA THR A 22 24.90 8.88 24.47
C THR A 22 24.97 8.88 22.94
N PRO A 23 25.31 10.01 22.29
CA PRO A 23 25.61 10.02 20.87
C PRO A 23 26.98 9.36 20.66
N GLY A 24 27.02 8.25 19.93
CA GLY A 24 28.28 7.60 19.54
C GLY A 24 28.37 6.08 19.66
N ALA A 25 27.26 5.34 19.80
CA ALA A 25 27.31 3.89 19.76
C ALA A 25 27.40 3.38 18.30
N SER A 26 28.63 3.09 17.85
CA SER A 26 28.86 2.25 16.68
C SER A 26 28.44 0.82 17.02
N LEU A 27 27.39 0.31 16.38
CA LEU A 27 27.01 -1.10 16.44
C LEU A 27 28.20 -1.96 16.00
N ARG A 28 28.60 -2.97 16.77
CA ARG A 28 29.69 -3.87 16.34
C ARG A 28 29.16 -4.77 15.22
N ILE A 29 29.96 -4.95 14.16
CA ILE A 29 29.67 -5.83 13.00
C ILE A 29 29.21 -7.22 13.49
N ASP A 30 29.80 -7.70 14.58
CA ASP A 30 29.51 -8.99 15.21
C ASP A 30 28.08 -9.06 15.81
N GLU A 31 27.52 -7.94 16.28
CA GLU A 31 26.14 -7.85 16.81
C GLU A 31 25.09 -7.77 15.68
N ALA A 32 25.47 -7.19 14.54
CA ALA A 32 24.62 -7.12 13.35
C ALA A 32 24.49 -8.49 12.67
N ALA A 33 25.57 -9.27 12.60
CA ALA A 33 25.57 -10.63 12.06
C ALA A 33 24.66 -11.58 12.88
N ALA A 34 24.77 -11.53 14.21
CA ALA A 34 23.93 -12.32 15.12
C ALA A 34 22.43 -11.96 15.01
N SER A 35 22.11 -10.68 14.77
CA SER A 35 20.72 -10.23 14.56
C SER A 35 20.15 -10.71 13.21
N LEU A 36 21.00 -10.84 12.19
CA LEU A 36 20.62 -11.29 10.85
C LEU A 36 20.35 -12.80 10.79
N GLU A 37 21.07 -13.60 11.60
CA GLU A 37 20.82 -15.03 11.78
C GLU A 37 19.42 -15.32 12.34
N CYS A 38 18.85 -14.41 13.12
CA CYS A 38 17.53 -14.62 13.74
C CYS A 38 16.34 -14.14 12.89
N VAL A 39 16.52 -13.19 11.98
CA VAL A 39 15.40 -12.45 11.35
C VAL A 39 15.29 -12.66 9.82
N ALA A 40 16.38 -13.05 9.13
CA ALA A 40 16.40 -13.10 7.67
C ALA A 40 15.91 -14.44 7.06
N PRO A 41 15.26 -14.43 5.87
CA PRO A 41 14.91 -15.64 5.13
C PRO A 41 16.13 -16.47 4.70
N PRO A 42 16.00 -17.80 4.50
CA PRO A 42 17.14 -18.70 4.20
C PRO A 42 17.97 -18.30 2.97
N VAL A 43 17.33 -17.71 1.96
CA VAL A 43 17.99 -17.24 0.73
C VAL A 43 18.89 -16.05 1.00
N LEU A 44 18.43 -15.12 1.85
CA LEU A 44 19.18 -13.91 2.20
C LEU A 44 20.39 -14.23 3.09
N LYS A 45 20.27 -15.25 3.96
CA LYS A 45 21.36 -15.76 4.80
C LYS A 45 22.55 -16.28 3.97
N LYS A 46 22.28 -17.01 2.87
CA LYS A 46 23.33 -17.53 1.97
C LYS A 46 24.12 -16.44 1.24
N VAL A 47 23.56 -15.24 1.13
CA VAL A 47 24.17 -14.11 0.42
C VAL A 47 24.91 -13.18 1.38
N ILE A 48 24.33 -12.91 2.56
CA ILE A 48 24.83 -11.87 3.45
C ILE A 48 25.86 -12.38 4.47
N ILE A 49 25.74 -13.61 4.98
CA ILE A 49 26.67 -14.15 5.99
C ILE A 49 28.13 -14.21 5.51
N PRO A 50 28.44 -14.75 4.30
CA PRO A 50 29.81 -14.79 3.79
C PRO A 50 30.44 -13.39 3.60
N TYR A 51 29.59 -12.38 3.43
CA TYR A 51 29.99 -10.99 3.25
C TYR A 51 30.42 -10.34 4.58
N PHE A 52 29.71 -10.65 5.67
CA PHE A 52 30.09 -10.23 7.02
C PHE A 52 31.41 -10.86 7.48
N ASP A 53 31.63 -12.13 7.15
CA ASP A 53 32.89 -12.82 7.46
C ASP A 53 34.08 -12.15 6.73
N ALA A 54 33.91 -11.79 5.46
CA ALA A 54 34.92 -11.09 4.66
C ALA A 54 35.22 -9.67 5.18
N LEU A 55 34.20 -8.93 5.66
CA LEU A 55 34.35 -7.59 6.26
C LEU A 55 35.11 -7.64 7.60
N THR A 56 34.97 -8.72 8.36
CA THR A 56 35.62 -8.90 9.66
C THR A 56 37.12 -9.19 9.50
N ALA A 57 37.50 -9.88 8.43
CA ALA A 57 38.89 -10.24 8.12
C ALA A 57 39.80 -9.03 7.80
N HIS A 58 39.25 -7.89 7.34
CA HIS A 58 40.03 -6.73 6.86
C HIS A 58 39.89 -5.45 7.70
N LYS A 59 39.29 -5.54 8.90
CA LYS A 59 38.92 -4.40 9.76
C LYS A 59 40.07 -3.43 10.13
N ASN A 60 41.33 -3.87 10.05
CA ASN A 60 42.51 -3.12 10.50
C ASN A 60 43.42 -2.59 9.37
N SER A 61 43.02 -2.74 8.09
CA SER A 61 43.77 -2.20 6.94
C SER A 61 43.09 -0.97 6.36
N MET A 62 43.88 0.02 5.93
CA MET A 62 43.39 1.23 5.26
C MET A 62 42.57 0.89 3.99
N ALA A 63 42.96 -0.18 3.29
CA ALA A 63 42.21 -0.73 2.16
C ALA A 63 40.87 -1.36 2.59
N GLY A 64 40.84 -2.00 3.75
CA GLY A 64 39.63 -2.60 4.34
C GLY A 64 38.59 -1.56 4.74
N ALA A 65 39.02 -0.43 5.34
CA ALA A 65 38.12 0.67 5.67
C ALA A 65 37.48 1.32 4.41
N CYS A 66 38.22 1.35 3.29
CA CYS A 66 37.72 1.85 2.02
C CYS A 66 36.69 0.89 1.39
N LEU A 67 36.98 -0.42 1.40
CA LEU A 67 36.07 -1.48 0.93
C LEU A 67 34.77 -1.52 1.76
N ILE A 68 34.85 -1.37 3.08
CA ILE A 68 33.67 -1.31 3.97
C ILE A 68 32.79 -0.10 3.61
N ARG A 69 33.37 1.08 3.37
CA ARG A 69 32.60 2.27 2.98
C ARG A 69 31.94 2.09 1.61
N PHE A 70 32.64 1.50 0.65
CA PHE A 70 32.10 1.23 -0.68
C PHE A 70 30.95 0.22 -0.63
N ALA A 71 31.09 -0.83 0.17
CA ALA A 71 30.06 -1.82 0.43
C ALA A 71 28.78 -1.22 1.03
N ILE A 72 28.91 -0.32 2.02
CA ILE A 72 27.77 0.37 2.64
C ILE A 72 27.06 1.27 1.61
N VAL A 73 27.80 1.99 0.77
CA VAL A 73 27.22 2.83 -0.29
C VAL A 73 26.46 1.96 -1.30
N ILE A 74 27.02 0.83 -1.71
CA ILE A 74 26.36 -0.11 -2.62
C ILE A 74 25.09 -0.68 -1.97
N LEU A 75 25.17 -1.14 -0.71
CA LEU A 75 24.04 -1.73 0.00
C LEU A 75 22.92 -0.70 0.21
N THR A 76 23.26 0.54 0.58
CA THR A 76 22.27 1.63 0.73
C THR A 76 21.66 2.02 -0.61
N PHE A 77 22.44 2.07 -1.69
CA PHE A 77 21.93 2.30 -3.03
C PHE A 77 21.00 1.19 -3.51
N PHE A 78 21.36 -0.08 -3.29
CA PHE A 78 20.47 -1.21 -3.55
C PHE A 78 19.20 -1.16 -2.70
N LEU A 79 19.30 -0.77 -1.42
CA LEU A 79 18.13 -0.61 -0.55
C LEU A 79 17.21 0.52 -1.03
N ILE A 80 17.79 1.64 -1.49
CA ILE A 80 17.06 2.77 -2.09
C ILE A 80 16.39 2.35 -3.40
N ILE A 81 17.08 1.59 -4.26
CA ILE A 81 16.49 1.03 -5.48
C ILE A 81 15.36 0.06 -5.12
N LEU A 82 15.56 -0.83 -4.14
CA LEU A 82 14.52 -1.77 -3.69
C LEU A 82 13.28 -1.04 -3.16
N LEU A 83 13.49 0.03 -2.39
CA LEU A 83 12.44 0.92 -1.88
C LEU A 83 11.73 1.66 -3.03
N ALA A 84 12.47 2.21 -4.00
CA ALA A 84 11.90 2.92 -5.14
C ALA A 84 11.11 1.99 -6.08
N VAL A 85 11.57 0.74 -6.26
CA VAL A 85 10.84 -0.29 -7.02
C VAL A 85 9.61 -0.79 -6.24
N ALA A 86 9.63 -0.75 -4.90
CA ALA A 86 8.48 -1.07 -4.08
C ALA A 86 7.41 0.04 -4.07
N THR A 87 7.74 1.28 -4.42
CA THR A 87 6.79 2.41 -4.50
C THR A 87 6.00 2.49 -5.82
N THR A 88 5.88 1.40 -6.58
CA THR A 88 5.02 1.44 -7.78
C THR A 88 3.57 1.62 -7.35
N ASP A 89 3.00 2.80 -7.63
CA ASP A 89 1.58 3.08 -7.43
C ASP A 89 0.76 1.93 -8.03
N PHE A 90 0.08 1.19 -7.16
CA PHE A 90 -0.55 -0.07 -7.51
C PHE A 90 -1.66 0.09 -8.56
N CYS A 91 -2.45 1.16 -8.43
CA CYS A 91 -3.40 1.59 -9.47
C CYS A 91 -2.72 2.28 -10.68
N GLY A 92 -1.40 2.54 -10.62
CA GLY A 92 -0.56 3.09 -11.69
C GLY A 92 0.04 2.03 -12.63
N SER A 93 0.22 0.78 -12.17
CA SER A 93 0.76 -0.33 -12.98
C SER A 93 -0.28 -1.10 -13.82
N VAL A 94 -1.51 -0.59 -13.94
CA VAL A 94 -2.62 -1.29 -14.59
C VAL A 94 -2.61 -1.06 -16.12
N PHE A 95 -3.04 -2.04 -16.93
CA PHE A 95 -3.19 -1.85 -18.37
C PHE A 95 -4.61 -1.41 -18.73
N GLU A 96 -4.74 -0.32 -19.49
CA GLU A 96 -5.99 0.06 -20.13
C GLU A 96 -6.32 -0.91 -21.28
N THR A 97 -7.54 -1.46 -21.33
CA THR A 97 -7.97 -2.43 -22.36
C THR A 97 -8.97 -1.83 -23.35
N GLN A 98 -8.80 -2.09 -24.65
CA GLN A 98 -9.76 -1.76 -25.71
C GLN A 98 -9.98 -2.94 -26.68
N VAL A 99 -11.25 -3.33 -26.87
CA VAL A 99 -11.64 -4.45 -27.75
C VAL A 99 -11.73 -3.98 -29.21
N ASP A 100 -11.45 -4.89 -30.14
CA ASP A 100 -11.45 -4.67 -31.60
C ASP A 100 -10.55 -3.51 -32.05
N HIS A 101 -9.45 -3.30 -31.34
CA HIS A 101 -8.46 -2.28 -31.65
C HIS A 101 -7.05 -2.84 -31.51
N ALA A 102 -6.13 -2.23 -32.26
CA ALA A 102 -4.70 -2.52 -32.20
C ALA A 102 -3.89 -1.27 -32.46
N LEU A 103 -2.72 -1.19 -31.83
CA LEU A 103 -1.68 -0.25 -32.24
C LEU A 103 -0.87 -0.88 -33.36
N VAL A 104 -0.91 -0.30 -34.57
CA VAL A 104 -0.32 -0.87 -35.79
C VAL A 104 1.00 -0.16 -36.11
N GLY A 105 2.01 -0.91 -36.57
CA GLY A 105 3.31 -0.32 -36.95
C GLY A 105 4.22 0.07 -35.78
N GLN A 106 3.76 -0.12 -34.54
CA GLN A 106 4.55 0.08 -33.30
C GLN A 106 4.97 -1.23 -32.64
N VAL A 107 4.74 -2.36 -33.33
CA VAL A 107 5.05 -3.70 -32.83
C VAL A 107 6.56 -3.89 -32.81
N MET A 108 7.12 -4.06 -31.62
CA MET A 108 8.54 -4.32 -31.42
C MET A 108 8.87 -5.82 -31.33
N SER A 109 7.90 -6.64 -30.88
CA SER A 109 8.09 -8.09 -30.74
C SER A 109 6.75 -8.79 -30.85
N THR A 110 6.73 -9.94 -31.53
CA THR A 110 5.56 -10.80 -31.64
C THR A 110 5.87 -12.15 -31.03
N VAL A 111 5.01 -12.63 -30.13
CA VAL A 111 5.17 -13.88 -29.40
C VAL A 111 3.86 -14.64 -29.39
N THR A 112 3.91 -15.95 -29.58
CA THR A 112 2.74 -16.82 -29.39
C THR A 112 2.67 -17.22 -27.94
N VAL A 113 1.49 -17.06 -27.35
CA VAL A 113 1.21 -17.29 -25.94
C VAL A 113 -0.02 -18.17 -25.80
N LEU A 114 -0.11 -18.94 -24.72
CA LEU A 114 -1.28 -19.78 -24.48
C LEU A 114 -2.49 -18.94 -24.04
N ASP A 115 -2.24 -17.79 -23.41
CA ASP A 115 -3.28 -16.92 -22.91
C ASP A 115 -2.87 -15.43 -23.00
N ARG A 116 -3.85 -14.54 -22.82
CA ARG A 116 -3.63 -13.08 -22.88
C ARG A 116 -2.78 -12.54 -21.72
N PHE A 117 -2.73 -13.25 -20.59
CA PHE A 117 -2.01 -12.86 -19.37
C PHE A 117 -0.50 -13.08 -19.51
N GLU A 118 -0.05 -14.13 -20.21
CA GLU A 118 1.37 -14.30 -20.54
C GLU A 118 1.92 -13.10 -21.33
N CYS A 119 1.08 -12.48 -22.18
CA CYS A 119 1.42 -11.25 -22.90
C CYS A 119 1.66 -10.05 -21.96
N HIS A 120 0.84 -9.92 -20.90
CA HIS A 120 1.02 -8.88 -19.88
C HIS A 120 2.37 -9.06 -19.16
N LEU A 121 2.69 -10.28 -18.72
CA LEU A 121 3.94 -10.58 -18.04
C LEU A 121 5.16 -10.29 -18.91
N LYS A 122 5.12 -10.66 -20.21
CA LYS A 122 6.19 -10.36 -21.15
C LYS A 122 6.36 -8.86 -21.38
N CYS A 123 5.28 -8.09 -21.36
CA CYS A 123 5.37 -6.63 -21.46
C CYS A 123 5.95 -6.01 -20.18
N ILE A 124 5.46 -6.40 -19.00
CA ILE A 124 5.98 -5.90 -17.71
C ILE A 124 7.47 -6.23 -17.53
N GLY A 125 7.88 -7.44 -17.92
CA GLY A 125 9.27 -7.87 -17.89
C GLY A 125 10.18 -7.18 -18.90
N ASN A 126 9.64 -6.32 -19.77
CA ASN A 126 10.38 -5.61 -20.80
C ASN A 126 10.24 -4.10 -20.59
N ASN A 127 11.32 -3.45 -20.16
CA ASN A 127 11.34 -2.01 -19.87
C ASN A 127 11.06 -1.10 -21.09
N ILE A 128 11.15 -1.63 -22.31
CA ILE A 128 10.81 -0.93 -23.55
C ILE A 128 9.31 -1.08 -23.87
N CYS A 129 8.68 -2.17 -23.40
CA CYS A 129 7.27 -2.42 -23.68
C CYS A 129 6.37 -1.42 -22.96
N LYS A 130 5.54 -0.73 -23.74
CA LYS A 130 4.59 0.27 -23.23
C LYS A 130 3.13 -0.15 -23.42
N SER A 131 2.85 -0.93 -24.46
CA SER A 131 1.53 -1.50 -24.73
C SER A 131 1.69 -2.80 -25.50
N PHE A 132 0.61 -3.53 -25.73
CA PHE A 132 0.61 -4.71 -26.59
C PHE A 132 -0.77 -4.98 -27.20
N ASN A 133 -0.82 -5.72 -28.30
CA ASN A 133 -2.04 -6.24 -28.90
C ASN A 133 -2.13 -7.75 -28.67
N VAL A 134 -3.34 -8.26 -28.46
CA VAL A 134 -3.61 -9.70 -28.38
C VAL A 134 -4.67 -10.07 -29.39
N ARG A 135 -4.40 -11.08 -30.21
CA ARG A 135 -5.38 -11.65 -31.16
C ARG A 135 -5.31 -13.17 -31.16
N LEU A 136 -6.38 -13.84 -31.58
CA LEU A 136 -6.39 -15.30 -31.70
C LEU A 136 -5.40 -15.74 -32.79
N ASP A 137 -4.70 -16.85 -32.54
CA ASP A 137 -3.94 -17.54 -33.57
C ASP A 137 -4.89 -18.35 -34.45
N GLY A 138 -4.88 -18.10 -35.76
CA GLY A 138 -5.73 -18.79 -36.72
C GLY A 138 -5.25 -20.20 -37.07
N SER A 139 -4.00 -20.54 -36.68
CA SER A 139 -3.36 -21.81 -37.03
C SER A 139 -3.48 -22.87 -35.94
N ASN A 140 -3.54 -22.46 -34.66
CA ASN A 140 -3.60 -23.36 -33.51
C ASN A 140 -4.76 -22.98 -32.58
N ALA A 141 -5.73 -23.90 -32.45
CA ALA A 141 -6.88 -23.69 -31.57
C ALA A 141 -6.43 -23.50 -30.11
N GLY A 142 -6.66 -22.30 -29.57
CA GLY A 142 -6.39 -21.95 -28.17
C GLY A 142 -5.16 -21.06 -27.95
N GLN A 143 -4.24 -20.94 -28.92
CA GLN A 143 -3.11 -20.02 -28.83
C GLN A 143 -3.50 -18.60 -29.23
N ARG A 144 -2.78 -17.63 -28.68
CA ARG A 144 -2.94 -16.21 -29.00
C ARG A 144 -1.62 -15.62 -29.46
N ILE A 145 -1.71 -14.69 -30.38
CA ILE A 145 -0.59 -13.89 -30.83
C ILE A 145 -0.58 -12.60 -30.03
N CYS A 146 0.55 -12.38 -29.35
CA CYS A 146 0.86 -11.23 -28.52
C CYS A 146 1.85 -10.35 -29.27
N GLU A 147 1.46 -9.13 -29.61
CA GLU A 147 2.27 -8.14 -30.32
C GLU A 147 2.65 -7.05 -29.32
N LEU A 148 3.84 -7.12 -28.73
CA LEU A 148 4.36 -6.11 -27.82
C LEU A 148 4.73 -4.84 -28.59
N ASN A 149 4.38 -3.68 -28.04
CA ASN A 149 4.64 -2.37 -28.63
C ASN A 149 5.50 -1.52 -27.70
N ASN A 150 6.39 -0.71 -28.29
CA ASN A 150 7.23 0.26 -27.58
C ASN A 150 6.59 1.66 -27.44
N LYS A 151 5.33 1.80 -27.90
CA LYS A 151 4.52 3.01 -27.81
C LYS A 151 3.13 2.67 -27.28
N THR A 152 2.41 3.68 -26.81
CA THR A 152 0.99 3.59 -26.48
C THR A 152 0.15 4.28 -27.58
N ARG A 153 -1.17 4.03 -27.58
CA ARG A 153 -2.09 4.73 -28.49
C ARG A 153 -2.10 6.24 -28.30
N GLN A 154 -1.76 6.73 -27.10
CA GLN A 154 -1.65 8.15 -26.79
C GLN A 154 -0.42 8.75 -27.47
N MET A 155 0.70 8.03 -27.46
CA MET A 155 1.93 8.46 -28.15
C MET A 155 1.77 8.48 -29.68
N LYS A 156 0.94 7.58 -30.23
CA LYS A 156 0.72 7.40 -31.66
C LYS A 156 -0.77 7.18 -31.99
N PRO A 157 -1.62 8.20 -31.87
CA PRO A 157 -3.07 8.05 -32.04
C PRO A 157 -3.45 7.67 -33.47
N GLY A 158 -2.70 8.13 -34.49
CA GLY A 158 -2.95 7.76 -35.89
C GLY A 158 -2.69 6.28 -36.22
N ASP A 159 -1.90 5.60 -35.37
CA ASP A 159 -1.56 4.19 -35.51
C ASP A 159 -2.50 3.29 -34.72
N PHE A 160 -3.33 3.87 -33.85
CA PHE A 160 -4.35 3.15 -33.11
C PHE A 160 -5.58 2.98 -33.99
N LYS A 161 -5.78 1.77 -34.50
CA LYS A 161 -6.78 1.48 -35.51
C LYS A 161 -7.73 0.40 -35.04
N TRP A 162 -8.97 0.52 -35.49
CA TRP A 162 -9.95 -0.55 -35.37
C TRP A 162 -9.43 -1.79 -36.12
N LYS A 163 -9.37 -2.91 -35.41
CA LYS A 163 -8.89 -4.19 -35.91
C LYS A 163 -9.70 -5.29 -35.23
N LYS A 164 -10.74 -5.74 -35.92
CA LYS A 164 -11.66 -6.79 -35.43
C LYS A 164 -10.90 -8.02 -34.95
N GLY A 165 -11.24 -8.52 -33.77
CA GLY A 165 -10.63 -9.69 -33.16
C GLY A 165 -9.27 -9.44 -32.49
N SER A 166 -8.79 -8.20 -32.47
CA SER A 166 -7.62 -7.77 -31.70
C SER A 166 -8.03 -6.98 -30.46
N THR A 167 -7.38 -7.20 -29.33
CA THR A 167 -7.56 -6.43 -28.11
C THR A 167 -6.26 -5.69 -27.79
N TYR A 168 -6.33 -4.38 -27.63
CA TYR A 168 -5.20 -3.52 -27.23
C TYR A 168 -5.13 -3.41 -25.70
N PHE A 169 -3.91 -3.40 -25.16
CA PHE A 169 -3.59 -3.20 -23.75
C PHE A 169 -2.46 -2.18 -23.59
N GLY A 170 -2.67 -1.06 -22.89
CA GLY A 170 -1.65 -0.01 -22.70
C GLY A 170 -1.33 0.27 -21.24
N SER A 171 -0.05 0.39 -20.87
CA SER A 171 0.36 0.63 -19.47
C SER A 171 -0.04 2.03 -18.99
N LEU A 172 -0.63 2.13 -17.78
CA LEU A 172 -1.09 3.40 -17.20
C LEU A 172 0.04 4.31 -16.69
N GLN A 173 1.24 3.77 -16.46
CA GLN A 173 2.40 4.58 -16.05
C GLN A 173 2.68 5.69 -17.08
N ASP A 174 2.63 5.36 -18.38
CA ASP A 174 2.81 6.35 -19.46
C ASP A 174 1.58 7.26 -19.66
N ILE A 175 0.40 6.84 -19.20
CA ILE A 175 -0.85 7.62 -19.28
C ILE A 175 -0.90 8.73 -18.23
N ARG A 176 -0.30 8.50 -17.05
CA ARG A 176 -0.10 9.56 -16.04
C ARG A 176 0.89 10.61 -16.55
N ASP A 177 1.98 10.17 -17.17
CA ASP A 177 2.98 11.06 -17.76
C ASP A 177 2.48 11.78 -19.02
N SER A 178 1.50 11.21 -19.74
CA SER A 178 0.87 11.83 -20.91
C SER A 178 -0.37 12.69 -20.59
N GLY A 179 -0.85 12.72 -19.34
CA GLY A 179 -2.00 13.52 -18.93
C GLY A 179 -3.38 12.94 -19.29
N ASP A 180 -3.45 11.69 -19.72
CA ASP A 180 -4.69 11.03 -20.22
C ASP A 180 -5.27 9.99 -19.23
N SER A 181 -4.96 10.12 -17.92
CA SER A 181 -5.50 9.23 -16.88
C SER A 181 -7.01 9.09 -17.05
N LYS A 182 -7.54 7.85 -17.05
CA LYS A 182 -8.98 7.57 -17.14
C LYS A 182 -9.80 8.22 -16.01
N GLY A 183 -9.13 8.84 -15.04
CA GLY A 183 -9.72 9.42 -13.85
C GLY A 183 -10.09 8.33 -12.85
N ASP A 184 -10.84 8.71 -11.83
CA ASP A 184 -11.34 7.75 -10.84
C ASP A 184 -12.25 6.72 -11.51
N GLY A 185 -12.15 5.44 -11.14
CA GLY A 185 -12.97 4.42 -11.77
C GLY A 185 -12.53 2.98 -11.50
N GLU A 186 -12.96 2.10 -12.39
CA GLU A 186 -12.71 0.66 -12.30
C GLU A 186 -11.40 0.25 -12.95
N TYR A 187 -10.61 -0.56 -12.25
CA TYR A 187 -9.30 -1.05 -12.69
C TYR A 187 -9.16 -2.54 -12.37
N TRP A 188 -8.39 -3.27 -13.17
CA TRP A 188 -8.06 -4.68 -12.90
C TRP A 188 -6.73 -4.76 -12.18
N ILE A 189 -6.66 -5.59 -11.16
CA ILE A 189 -5.45 -5.82 -10.39
C ILE A 189 -5.22 -7.32 -10.18
N ASP A 190 -3.96 -7.74 -10.09
CA ASP A 190 -3.57 -9.11 -9.73
C ASP A 190 -2.52 -9.08 -8.60
N PRO A 191 -2.96 -8.94 -7.33
CA PRO A 191 -2.05 -8.85 -6.18
C PRO A 191 -1.10 -10.04 -6.04
N GLU A 192 -1.60 -11.25 -6.31
CA GLU A 192 -0.85 -12.50 -6.14
C GLU A 192 0.05 -12.83 -7.34
N LYS A 193 -0.14 -12.15 -8.47
CA LYS A 193 0.59 -12.40 -9.73
C LYS A 193 0.43 -13.85 -10.23
N ASN A 194 -0.72 -14.45 -9.96
CA ASN A 194 -1.01 -15.85 -10.30
C ASN A 194 -2.04 -16.00 -11.42
N GLY A 195 -2.41 -14.90 -12.09
CA GLY A 195 -3.38 -14.93 -13.19
C GLY A 195 -4.83 -14.96 -12.70
N ASN A 196 -5.08 -14.66 -11.42
CA ASN A 196 -6.44 -14.53 -10.86
C ASN A 196 -6.76 -13.07 -10.48
N PRO A 197 -6.90 -12.18 -11.50
CA PRO A 197 -7.14 -10.77 -11.25
C PRO A 197 -8.55 -10.51 -10.74
N LEU A 198 -8.70 -9.43 -10.00
CA LEU A 198 -9.98 -8.89 -9.55
C LEU A 198 -10.13 -7.44 -9.99
N LYS A 199 -11.37 -7.03 -10.20
CA LYS A 199 -11.72 -5.66 -10.54
C LYS A 199 -11.89 -4.85 -9.26
N VAL A 200 -11.38 -3.62 -9.22
CA VAL A 200 -11.38 -2.73 -8.06
C VAL A 200 -11.68 -1.30 -8.44
N PHE A 201 -11.98 -0.46 -7.45
CA PHE A 201 -12.10 0.98 -7.64
C PHE A 201 -10.79 1.69 -7.25
N CYS A 202 -10.26 2.51 -8.15
CA CYS A 202 -9.13 3.40 -7.87
C CYS A 202 -9.54 4.86 -8.00
N ASP A 203 -9.08 5.67 -7.04
CA ASP A 203 -9.06 7.12 -7.12
C ASP A 203 -7.69 7.57 -7.64
N MET A 204 -7.72 8.14 -8.84
CA MET A 204 -6.55 8.53 -9.62
C MET A 204 -6.39 10.04 -9.68
N THR A 205 -7.25 10.80 -9.00
CA THR A 205 -7.29 12.26 -9.04
C THR A 205 -6.81 12.91 -7.75
N THR A 206 -7.17 12.33 -6.61
CA THR A 206 -6.92 12.95 -5.31
C THR A 206 -5.48 12.74 -4.86
N ASP A 207 -4.81 13.82 -4.45
CA ASP A 207 -3.43 13.78 -3.92
C ASP A 207 -2.44 13.03 -4.86
N GLY A 208 -2.55 13.27 -6.16
CA GLY A 208 -1.71 12.61 -7.18
C GLY A 208 -2.16 11.20 -7.60
N GLY A 209 -3.30 10.73 -7.07
CA GLY A 209 -3.92 9.46 -7.44
C GLY A 209 -3.22 8.23 -6.86
N GLY A 210 -3.54 7.06 -7.42
CA GLY A 210 -2.97 5.77 -7.00
C GLY A 210 -3.71 5.09 -5.85
N TRP A 211 -4.85 5.64 -5.43
CA TRP A 211 -5.57 5.20 -4.24
C TRP A 211 -6.52 4.03 -4.54
N LEU A 212 -6.22 2.85 -4.03
CA LEU A 212 -7.11 1.70 -4.06
C LEU A 212 -8.17 1.82 -2.96
N LEU A 213 -9.46 1.75 -3.31
CA LEU A 213 -10.55 1.67 -2.33
C LEU A 213 -10.58 0.28 -1.69
N VAL A 214 -10.31 0.21 -0.39
CA VAL A 214 -10.30 -1.06 0.34
C VAL A 214 -11.55 -1.28 1.19
N SER A 215 -12.23 -0.23 1.61
CA SER A 215 -13.46 -0.34 2.41
C SER A 215 -14.39 0.82 2.16
N LYS A 216 -15.70 0.56 2.14
CA LYS A 216 -16.76 1.51 1.84
C LYS A 216 -18.03 1.17 2.62
N TYR A 217 -18.57 2.16 3.32
CA TYR A 217 -19.88 2.11 3.94
C TYR A 217 -20.67 3.36 3.58
N VAL A 218 -21.91 3.22 3.13
CA VAL A 218 -22.84 4.33 2.83
C VAL A 218 -24.16 4.05 3.56
N ILE A 219 -24.72 5.07 4.20
CA ILE A 219 -26.04 5.00 4.83
C ILE A 219 -27.10 5.02 3.72
N ASP A 220 -27.94 3.98 3.68
CA ASP A 220 -29.06 3.91 2.75
C ASP A 220 -30.17 4.89 3.12
N SER A 221 -31.02 5.23 2.14
CA SER A 221 -32.25 5.98 2.36
C SER A 221 -33.38 5.14 3.00
N SER A 222 -33.26 3.81 3.00
CA SER A 222 -34.26 2.92 3.57
C SER A 222 -33.99 2.64 5.06
N SER A 223 -35.06 2.58 5.85
CA SER A 223 -35.05 2.43 7.32
C SER A 223 -34.53 1.08 7.85
N SER A 224 -34.14 0.16 6.96
CA SER A 224 -33.59 -1.13 7.37
C SER A 224 -32.10 -1.00 7.73
N ALA A 225 -31.82 -1.14 9.03
CA ALA A 225 -30.59 -1.60 9.67
C ALA A 225 -29.77 -2.59 8.82
N SER A 226 -29.06 -2.16 7.78
CA SER A 226 -28.37 -3.08 6.89
C SER A 226 -26.98 -3.36 7.45
N LYS A 227 -26.82 -4.61 7.87
CA LYS A 227 -25.65 -5.18 8.52
C LYS A 227 -24.37 -4.89 7.71
N LEU A 228 -23.30 -4.51 8.41
CA LEU A 228 -21.97 -4.33 7.84
C LEU A 228 -21.48 -5.67 7.21
N SER A 229 -21.06 -5.65 5.94
CA SER A 229 -20.40 -6.79 5.28
C SER A 229 -18.92 -6.75 5.65
N VAL A 230 -18.53 -7.65 6.56
CA VAL A 230 -17.15 -7.75 7.03
C VAL A 230 -16.44 -8.84 6.25
N GLU A 231 -15.45 -8.45 5.46
CA GLU A 231 -14.69 -9.35 4.59
C GLU A 231 -13.40 -9.78 5.26
N THR A 232 -13.18 -11.08 5.36
CA THR A 232 -12.00 -11.67 6.01
C THR A 232 -10.83 -11.96 5.07
N SER A 233 -10.99 -11.72 3.77
CA SER A 233 -9.94 -11.83 2.75
C SER A 233 -9.76 -10.50 2.01
N TYR A 234 -8.54 -10.23 1.55
CA TYR A 234 -8.27 -9.05 0.73
C TYR A 234 -9.13 -9.00 -0.54
N ARG A 235 -9.54 -10.16 -1.08
CA ARG A 235 -10.37 -10.21 -2.30
C ARG A 235 -11.72 -9.50 -2.14
N GLY A 236 -12.14 -9.23 -0.90
CA GLY A 236 -13.28 -8.37 -0.57
C GLY A 236 -13.20 -6.96 -1.17
N VAL A 237 -12.01 -6.44 -1.52
CA VAL A 237 -11.88 -5.16 -2.23
C VAL A 237 -12.57 -5.16 -3.60
N GLY A 238 -12.77 -6.34 -4.20
CA GLY A 238 -13.52 -6.48 -5.45
C GLY A 238 -15.02 -6.23 -5.32
N SER A 239 -15.54 -6.22 -4.09
CA SER A 239 -16.94 -5.94 -3.79
C SER A 239 -17.23 -4.44 -3.64
N TYR A 240 -16.44 -3.53 -4.23
CA TYR A 240 -16.56 -2.08 -4.06
C TYR A 240 -17.91 -1.46 -4.47
N HIS A 241 -18.68 -2.15 -5.32
CA HIS A 241 -20.06 -1.78 -5.64
C HIS A 241 -21.00 -1.95 -4.44
N ASN A 242 -20.70 -2.89 -3.55
CA ASN A 242 -21.40 -3.03 -2.29
C ASN A 242 -21.09 -1.80 -1.41
N ASN A 243 -22.15 -1.11 -1.05
CA ASN A 243 -22.06 0.09 -0.23
C ASN A 243 -21.76 -0.20 1.24
N LYS A 244 -21.50 -1.45 1.66
CA LYS A 244 -21.32 -1.81 3.08
C LYS A 244 -20.15 -2.77 3.35
N THR A 245 -19.14 -2.77 2.49
CA THR A 245 -17.97 -3.66 2.60
C THR A 245 -16.85 -3.05 3.42
N PHE A 246 -16.40 -3.74 4.47
CA PHE A 246 -15.21 -3.39 5.25
C PHE A 246 -14.31 -4.60 5.46
N LEU A 247 -12.99 -4.40 5.30
CA LEU A 247 -12.01 -5.45 5.53
C LEU A 247 -11.73 -5.63 7.03
N THR A 248 -11.42 -6.86 7.44
CA THR A 248 -10.85 -7.14 8.75
C THR A 248 -9.36 -6.80 8.82
N LYS A 249 -8.82 -6.79 10.04
CA LYS A 249 -7.37 -6.78 10.31
C LYS A 249 -6.63 -7.85 9.49
N SER A 250 -7.14 -9.09 9.48
CA SER A 250 -6.52 -10.19 8.76
C SER A 250 -6.54 -9.99 7.23
N ALA A 251 -7.64 -9.50 6.68
CA ALA A 251 -7.74 -9.17 5.25
C ALA A 251 -6.77 -8.06 4.84
N MET A 252 -6.60 -7.05 5.69
CA MET A 252 -5.61 -5.98 5.45
C MET A 252 -4.17 -6.48 5.50
N ASN A 253 -3.87 -7.44 6.38
CA ASN A 253 -2.58 -8.11 6.41
C ASN A 253 -2.30 -8.83 5.10
N GLU A 254 -3.25 -9.65 4.65
CA GLU A 254 -3.17 -10.39 3.38
C GLU A 254 -2.93 -9.42 2.21
N LEU A 255 -3.72 -8.34 2.13
CA LEU A 255 -3.55 -7.31 1.11
C LEU A 255 -2.15 -6.70 1.12
N TRP A 256 -1.65 -6.34 2.30
CA TRP A 256 -0.34 -5.71 2.46
C TRP A 256 0.79 -6.65 2.03
N THR A 257 0.69 -7.95 2.32
CA THR A 257 1.71 -8.92 1.87
C THR A 257 1.81 -9.08 0.36
N HIS A 258 0.74 -8.73 -0.37
CA HIS A 258 0.73 -8.79 -1.82
C HIS A 258 1.07 -7.45 -2.48
N LEU A 259 0.65 -6.33 -1.87
CA LEU A 259 0.71 -5.01 -2.49
C LEU A 259 1.70 -4.04 -1.87
N TYR A 260 2.14 -4.26 -0.63
CA TYR A 260 3.10 -3.40 0.09
C TYR A 260 2.78 -1.89 0.04
N PHE A 261 1.51 -1.52 0.24
CA PHE A 261 1.11 -0.13 0.33
C PHE A 261 1.75 0.58 1.54
N THR A 262 1.98 1.89 1.41
CA THR A 262 2.76 2.72 2.36
C THR A 262 1.97 3.91 2.90
N GLN A 263 0.76 4.15 2.40
CA GLN A 263 -0.13 5.18 2.92
C GLN A 263 -1.57 4.68 3.07
N LEU A 264 -2.26 5.30 4.03
CA LEU A 264 -3.69 5.13 4.28
C LEU A 264 -4.39 6.47 4.19
N ARG A 265 -5.60 6.44 3.62
CA ARG A 265 -6.49 7.59 3.58
C ARG A 265 -7.85 7.23 4.15
N PHE A 266 -8.21 7.89 5.23
CA PHE A 266 -9.50 7.73 5.89
C PHE A 266 -10.41 8.89 5.49
N TYR A 267 -11.54 8.56 4.87
CA TYR A 267 -12.48 9.55 4.38
C TYR A 267 -13.89 9.24 4.84
N CYS A 268 -14.41 10.06 5.73
CA CYS A 268 -15.78 10.01 6.17
C CYS A 268 -16.46 11.36 5.95
N ASN A 269 -17.64 11.33 5.33
CA ASN A 269 -18.38 12.52 4.96
C ASN A 269 -19.83 12.42 5.41
N LYS A 270 -20.32 13.50 6.04
CA LYS A 270 -21.74 13.69 6.31
C LYS A 270 -22.32 14.64 5.29
N GLN A 271 -23.45 14.28 4.67
CA GLN A 271 -24.18 15.16 3.75
C GLN A 271 -24.55 16.48 4.45
N GLN A 272 -24.99 16.37 5.71
CA GLN A 272 -25.28 17.50 6.58
C GLN A 272 -24.36 17.41 7.80
N GLY A 273 -23.18 18.02 7.71
CA GLY A 273 -22.27 18.09 8.83
C GLY A 273 -20.82 18.27 8.42
N ARG A 274 -19.94 17.56 9.15
CA ARG A 274 -18.50 17.70 9.02
C ARG A 274 -17.90 16.47 8.37
N THR A 275 -16.77 16.70 7.73
CA THR A 275 -16.02 15.77 6.93
C THR A 275 -14.72 15.48 7.65
N PHE A 276 -14.49 14.20 7.96
CA PHE A 276 -13.22 13.68 8.44
C PHE A 276 -12.45 13.11 7.25
N HIS A 277 -11.42 13.79 6.79
CA HIS A 277 -10.63 13.36 5.63
C HIS A 277 -9.14 13.58 5.89
N VAL A 278 -8.43 12.48 6.11
CA VAL A 278 -7.02 12.51 6.49
C VAL A 278 -6.23 11.47 5.72
N THR A 279 -4.97 11.79 5.46
CA THR A 279 -4.02 10.93 4.76
C THR A 279 -2.76 10.80 5.60
N THR A 280 -2.24 9.59 5.76
CA THR A 280 -0.99 9.37 6.51
C THR A 280 0.18 10.04 5.81
N VAL A 281 1.11 10.61 6.58
CA VAL A 281 2.33 11.22 6.01
C VAL A 281 3.30 10.14 5.50
N ALA A 282 4.04 10.43 4.43
CA ALA A 282 5.05 9.51 3.87
C ALA A 282 6.37 9.57 4.66
N ASN A 283 6.31 9.25 5.95
CA ASN A 283 7.48 9.13 6.81
C ASN A 283 7.25 8.05 7.88
N SER A 284 8.21 7.83 8.77
CA SER A 284 8.15 6.80 9.80
C SER A 284 6.92 6.87 10.72
N THR A 285 6.36 8.07 10.95
CA THR A 285 5.16 8.22 11.79
C THR A 285 3.89 7.78 11.07
N GLY A 286 3.77 8.02 9.76
CA GLY A 286 2.65 7.52 8.95
C GLY A 286 2.79 6.02 8.64
N GLU A 287 4.01 5.55 8.41
CA GLU A 287 4.31 4.11 8.28
C GLU A 287 3.85 3.33 9.51
N ALA A 288 4.06 3.86 10.72
CA ALA A 288 3.56 3.23 11.95
C ALA A 288 2.02 3.07 11.95
N VAL A 289 1.29 3.99 11.29
CA VAL A 289 -0.17 3.88 11.08
C VAL A 289 -0.49 2.74 10.11
N VAL A 290 0.22 2.66 8.99
CA VAL A 290 0.06 1.59 8.01
C VAL A 290 0.31 0.24 8.65
N GLN A 291 1.42 0.07 9.37
CA GLN A 291 1.77 -1.17 10.07
C GLN A 291 0.69 -1.60 11.08
N TYR A 292 0.11 -0.65 11.81
CA TYR A 292 -0.97 -0.96 12.75
C TYR A 292 -2.25 -1.45 12.06
N PHE A 293 -2.69 -0.80 10.99
CA PHE A 293 -3.92 -1.17 10.27
C PHE A 293 -3.75 -2.36 9.32
N SER A 294 -2.52 -2.66 8.89
CA SER A 294 -2.14 -3.85 8.11
C SER A 294 -1.67 -5.02 8.98
N SER A 295 -1.89 -4.96 10.30
CA SER A 295 -1.56 -6.05 11.23
C SER A 295 -0.07 -6.42 11.35
N GLN A 296 0.84 -5.54 10.92
CA GLN A 296 2.28 -5.75 11.15
C GLN A 296 2.67 -5.52 12.61
N THR A 297 1.87 -4.73 13.34
CA THR A 297 2.04 -4.50 14.78
C THR A 297 0.69 -4.31 15.50
N ASP A 298 0.68 -4.59 16.80
CA ASP A 298 -0.42 -4.27 17.72
C ASP A 298 -0.16 -2.95 18.49
N ASP A 299 1.03 -2.37 18.34
CA ASP A 299 1.39 -1.10 18.95
C ASP A 299 0.62 0.05 18.31
N ARG A 300 -0.20 0.71 19.12
CA ARG A 300 -1.00 1.86 18.67
C ARG A 300 -0.09 3.06 18.37
N PRO A 301 -0.09 3.59 17.13
CA PRO A 301 0.76 4.69 16.72
C PRO A 301 0.22 6.03 17.24
N VAL A 302 1.13 6.99 17.44
CA VAL A 302 0.77 8.36 17.85
C VAL A 302 -0.09 9.00 16.77
N ALA A 303 -1.14 9.72 17.15
CA ALA A 303 -2.08 10.33 16.21
C ALA A 303 -1.54 11.64 15.62
N CYS A 304 -1.18 12.61 16.46
CA CYS A 304 -0.71 13.89 15.96
C CYS A 304 0.64 13.76 15.24
N GLY A 305 0.74 14.35 14.05
CA GLY A 305 1.93 14.31 13.21
C GLY A 305 2.03 13.08 12.29
N SER A 306 1.19 12.07 12.47
CA SER A 306 1.19 10.86 11.63
C SER A 306 0.30 10.98 10.38
N PHE A 307 -0.41 12.08 10.22
CA PHE A 307 -1.31 12.34 9.10
C PHE A 307 -1.40 13.85 8.83
N PHE A 308 -1.80 14.21 7.61
CA PHE A 308 -2.24 15.55 7.27
C PHE A 308 -3.76 15.58 7.01
N ARG A 309 -4.36 16.74 7.22
CA ARG A 309 -5.78 16.99 6.95
C ARG A 309 -5.92 17.35 5.48
N MET A 310 -6.82 16.67 4.77
CA MET A 310 -7.13 16.98 3.38
C MET A 310 -7.87 18.32 3.29
N GLU A 311 -7.87 18.94 2.11
CA GLU A 311 -8.42 20.30 1.91
C GLU A 311 -9.88 20.45 2.36
N ASN A 312 -10.71 19.42 2.14
CA ASN A 312 -12.11 19.40 2.53
C ASN A 312 -12.38 18.92 3.96
N ASP A 313 -11.35 18.64 4.77
CA ASP A 313 -11.52 18.24 6.17
C ASP A 313 -11.87 19.44 7.06
N ASN A 314 -13.01 19.35 7.73
CA ASN A 314 -13.45 20.30 8.76
C ASN A 314 -13.79 19.59 10.09
N SER A 315 -13.24 18.38 10.28
CA SER A 315 -13.53 17.55 11.45
C SER A 315 -12.87 18.07 12.72
N ARG A 316 -13.51 17.76 13.86
CA ARG A 316 -13.01 18.07 15.21
C ARG A 316 -12.11 16.92 15.64
N LEU A 317 -12.43 15.72 15.17
CA LEU A 317 -11.67 14.51 15.36
C LEU A 317 -10.24 14.69 14.84
N ALA A 318 -10.03 15.15 13.60
CA ALA A 318 -8.69 15.40 13.09
C ALA A 318 -8.03 16.60 13.78
N GLY A 319 -8.78 17.70 13.99
CA GLY A 319 -8.27 18.91 14.67
C GLY A 319 -7.89 18.72 16.15
N ALA A 320 -8.33 17.64 16.79
CA ALA A 320 -8.05 17.34 18.19
C ALA A 320 -7.40 15.96 18.39
N CYS A 321 -6.47 15.58 17.51
CA CYS A 321 -5.68 14.34 17.59
C CYS A 321 -5.05 14.08 18.97
N TYR A 322 -4.67 15.14 19.68
CA TYR A 322 -4.05 15.08 21.01
C TYR A 322 -5.04 14.63 22.11
N LYS A 323 -6.36 14.71 21.83
CA LYS A 323 -7.43 14.24 22.72
C LYS A 323 -7.89 12.82 22.40
N TRP A 324 -7.29 12.15 21.40
CA TRP A 324 -7.63 10.77 21.12
C TRP A 324 -7.25 9.87 22.29
N GLU A 325 -7.79 8.66 22.36
CA GLU A 325 -7.51 7.70 23.44
C GLU A 325 -5.99 7.46 23.63
N ASN A 326 -5.42 8.09 24.65
CA ASN A 326 -3.97 8.18 24.91
C ASN A 326 -3.16 8.80 23.76
N GLY A 327 -3.75 9.72 22.99
CA GLY A 327 -3.11 10.43 21.87
C GLY A 327 -2.74 9.53 20.69
N LYS A 328 -3.41 8.39 20.53
CA LYS A 328 -3.04 7.31 19.60
C LYS A 328 -4.21 6.86 18.72
N TRP A 329 -3.88 6.29 17.55
CA TRP A 329 -4.83 5.60 16.69
C TRP A 329 -5.36 4.32 17.34
N GLY A 330 -6.58 3.94 16.98
CA GLY A 330 -7.19 2.68 17.39
C GLY A 330 -7.49 2.58 18.89
N TRP A 331 -8.09 1.46 19.28
CA TRP A 331 -8.42 1.17 20.67
C TRP A 331 -7.98 -0.23 21.11
N ARG A 332 -8.45 -1.26 20.41
CA ARG A 332 -8.16 -2.67 20.70
C ARG A 332 -7.44 -3.33 19.52
N SER A 333 -6.83 -4.48 19.76
CA SER A 333 -6.05 -5.21 18.76
C SER A 333 -6.87 -6.17 17.88
N GLY A 334 -8.21 -6.13 17.94
CA GLY A 334 -9.12 -7.07 17.28
C GLY A 334 -9.24 -6.93 15.76
N GLU A 335 -10.09 -7.76 15.16
CA GLU A 335 -10.35 -7.80 13.71
C GLU A 335 -11.04 -6.53 13.17
N ASP A 336 -11.55 -5.68 14.05
CA ASP A 336 -12.43 -4.55 13.77
C ASP A 336 -11.71 -3.19 13.66
N ARG A 337 -10.37 -3.17 13.63
CA ARG A 337 -9.54 -1.94 13.65
C ARG A 337 -10.00 -0.86 12.67
N LEU A 338 -10.30 -1.24 11.43
CA LEU A 338 -10.63 -0.30 10.36
C LEU A 338 -11.97 0.41 10.56
N TYR A 339 -12.92 -0.22 11.28
CA TYR A 339 -14.29 0.27 11.35
C TYR A 339 -14.77 0.57 12.78
N LEU A 340 -14.17 -0.04 13.81
CA LEU A 340 -14.48 0.24 15.20
C LEU A 340 -13.38 1.06 15.86
N ARG A 341 -13.63 2.37 16.01
CA ARG A 341 -12.76 3.31 16.75
C ARG A 341 -11.36 3.42 16.16
N ALA A 342 -11.22 3.42 14.84
CA ALA A 342 -9.97 3.73 14.15
C ALA A 342 -9.38 5.07 14.63
N ALA A 343 -10.25 6.07 14.79
CA ALA A 343 -9.97 7.37 15.39
C ALA A 343 -11.06 7.71 16.42
N TYR A 344 -10.69 8.06 17.66
CA TYR A 344 -11.67 8.22 18.73
C TYR A 344 -11.19 9.15 19.86
N ILE A 345 -12.04 10.13 20.21
CA ILE A 345 -11.93 10.93 21.43
C ILE A 345 -12.92 10.37 22.46
N PRO A 346 -12.48 10.03 23.68
CA PRO A 346 -13.34 9.63 24.79
C PRO A 346 -14.51 10.57 25.00
N ASN A 347 -15.74 10.04 24.99
CA ASN A 347 -16.99 10.79 25.15
C ASN A 347 -17.21 11.91 24.12
N GLY A 348 -16.49 11.87 22.99
CA GLY A 348 -16.50 12.93 21.99
C GLY A 348 -16.62 12.39 20.56
N CYS A 349 -15.84 13.00 19.67
CA CYS A 349 -15.88 12.69 18.25
C CYS A 349 -15.27 11.33 17.94
N LYS A 350 -15.77 10.62 16.93
CA LYS A 350 -15.30 9.26 16.61
C LYS A 350 -15.55 8.79 15.19
N TRP A 351 -14.71 7.86 14.75
CA TRP A 351 -14.86 6.99 13.59
C TRP A 351 -15.38 5.64 14.07
N VAL A 352 -16.67 5.35 13.87
CA VAL A 352 -17.29 4.08 14.27
C VAL A 352 -18.34 3.65 13.25
N LEU A 353 -18.28 2.39 12.85
CA LEU A 353 -19.39 1.64 12.26
C LEU A 353 -19.73 0.49 13.20
N SER A 354 -20.94 0.49 13.75
CA SER A 354 -21.35 -0.52 14.72
C SER A 354 -22.85 -0.49 14.96
N ASP A 355 -23.48 -1.67 14.88
CA ASP A 355 -24.88 -1.85 15.27
C ASP A 355 -25.09 -1.58 16.76
N LYS A 356 -24.09 -1.89 17.60
CA LYS A 356 -24.16 -1.73 19.06
C LYS A 356 -23.96 -0.28 19.53
N TYR A 357 -23.06 0.47 18.89
CA TYR A 357 -22.68 1.82 19.35
C TYR A 357 -23.23 2.95 18.46
N GLY A 358 -23.90 2.59 17.37
CA GLY A 358 -24.33 3.48 16.30
C GLY A 358 -23.17 3.93 15.41
N ASN A 359 -23.48 4.16 14.13
CA ASN A 359 -22.54 4.71 13.16
C ASN A 359 -22.24 6.19 13.48
N LYS A 360 -20.96 6.56 13.47
CA LYS A 360 -20.48 7.90 13.83
C LYS A 360 -19.29 8.32 12.97
N CYS A 361 -19.42 9.51 12.43
CA CYS A 361 -18.49 10.15 11.51
C CYS A 361 -18.12 11.51 12.09
N ASP A 362 -17.01 11.55 12.83
CA ASP A 362 -16.65 12.70 13.66
C ASP A 362 -17.73 12.96 14.75
N THR A 363 -18.87 13.55 14.44
CA THR A 363 -20.00 13.70 15.39
C THR A 363 -21.02 12.58 15.29
N GLY A 364 -21.94 12.52 16.27
CA GLY A 364 -23.12 11.67 16.21
C GLY A 364 -24.16 12.17 15.19
N GLY A 365 -25.18 11.34 14.95
CA GLY A 365 -26.22 11.58 13.95
C GLY A 365 -25.71 11.29 12.54
N VAL A 366 -26.35 10.36 11.84
CA VAL A 366 -26.01 9.99 10.46
C VAL A 366 -27.27 10.06 9.62
N SER A 367 -27.12 10.51 8.38
CA SER A 367 -28.20 10.65 7.40
C SER A 367 -27.94 9.82 6.16
N ALA A 368 -28.99 9.55 5.39
CA ALA A 368 -28.87 8.90 4.09
C ALA A 368 -27.84 9.61 3.20
N GLY A 369 -26.94 8.83 2.59
CA GLY A 369 -25.83 9.33 1.78
C GLY A 369 -24.56 9.71 2.56
N ASP A 370 -24.57 9.68 3.90
CA ASP A 370 -23.34 9.74 4.68
C ASP A 370 -22.49 8.49 4.40
N PHE A 371 -21.17 8.64 4.37
CA PHE A 371 -20.29 7.53 4.03
C PHE A 371 -18.96 7.51 4.79
N TRP A 372 -18.35 6.33 4.81
CA TRP A 372 -16.99 6.04 5.25
C TRP A 372 -16.29 5.30 4.12
N LYS A 373 -15.07 5.70 3.80
CA LYS A 373 -14.21 5.08 2.81
C LYS A 373 -12.79 5.01 3.37
N VAL A 374 -12.12 3.91 3.11
CA VAL A 374 -10.69 3.75 3.41
C VAL A 374 -9.98 3.39 2.12
N PHE A 375 -8.86 4.05 1.86
CA PHE A 375 -8.02 3.79 0.70
C PHE A 375 -6.59 3.48 1.12
N VAL A 376 -5.89 2.73 0.28
CA VAL A 376 -4.45 2.45 0.40
C VAL A 376 -3.71 2.91 -0.85
N ARG A 377 -2.44 3.27 -0.69
CA ARG A 377 -1.52 3.56 -1.79
C ARG A 377 -0.13 3.03 -1.48
#